data_AF-A0A1G1WVV5-F1
#
_entry.id   AF-A0A1G1WVV5-F1
#
_cell.length_a   1.000
_cell.length_b   1.000
_cell.length_c   1.000
_cell.angle_alpha   90.00
_cell.angle_beta   90.00
_cell.angle_gamma   90.00
#
_symmetry.space_group_name_H-M   'P 1'
#
loop_
_entity.id
_entity.type
_entity.pdbx_description
1 polymer ?
#
loop_
_entity_poly.entity_id
_entity_poly.type
_entity_poly.pdbx_seq_one_letter_code
_entity_poly.pdbx_strand_id
1 'polypeptide(L)'
;MKLLIDTTQVRKAIVTLENGEKVTKEGSDLLVLIAQVLEENDLKLADLEEIQVKQGPGSYTGIRIGTAVANALNFSLGKEKVILPKYE
;
A
#
# COMPACT_ATOMS: atom_id res chain seq x y z
N MET A 1 -13.37 1.39 2.37
CA MET A 1 -12.11 2.08 2.73
C MET A 1 -10.99 1.64 1.82
N LYS A 2 -10.12 2.55 1.39
CA LYS A 2 -9.02 2.25 0.46
C LYS A 2 -7.69 2.56 1.10
N LEU A 3 -6.69 1.73 0.83
CA LEU A 3 -5.31 1.94 1.29
C LEU A 3 -4.39 2.10 0.09
N LEU A 4 -3.67 3.21 0.01
CA LEU A 4 -2.74 3.55 -1.05
C LEU A 4 -1.31 3.38 -0.56
N ILE A 5 -0.51 2.61 -1.30
CA ILE A 5 0.91 2.39 -1.07
C ILE A 5 1.71 3.20 -2.09
N ASP A 6 2.69 3.96 -1.63
CA ASP A 6 3.68 4.62 -2.48
C ASP A 6 5.09 4.25 -2.02
N THR A 7 5.79 3.52 -2.89
CA THR A 7 7.17 3.07 -2.72
C THR A 7 8.04 3.53 -3.88
N THR A 8 7.63 4.58 -4.58
CA THR A 8 8.35 5.13 -5.73
C THR A 8 9.68 5.77 -5.34
N GLN A 9 9.92 6.01 -4.05
CA GLN A 9 11.15 6.62 -3.52
C GLN A 9 12.08 5.57 -2.90
N VAL A 10 13.39 5.82 -2.98
CA VAL A 10 14.40 4.95 -2.38
C VAL A 10 14.35 5.08 -0.85
N ARG A 11 14.27 3.95 -0.13
CA ARG A 11 14.23 3.87 1.35
C ARG A 11 13.07 4.63 2.01
N LYS A 12 12.04 4.99 1.24
CA LYS A 12 10.85 5.67 1.75
C LYS A 12 9.59 5.02 1.21
N ALA A 13 8.73 4.60 2.12
CA ALA A 13 7.39 4.12 1.87
C ALA A 13 6.40 5.12 2.47
N ILE A 14 5.31 5.35 1.76
CA ILE A 14 4.19 6.20 2.20
C ILE A 14 2.94 5.34 2.11
N VAL A 15 2.13 5.37 3.16
CA VAL A 15 0.84 4.67 3.24
C VAL A 15 -0.23 5.70 3.52
N THR A 16 -1.25 5.76 2.69
CA THR A 16 -2.41 6.63 2.86
C THR A 16 -3.67 5.80 3.00
N LEU A 17 -4.40 5.97 4.10
CA LEU A 17 -5.72 5.42 4.30
C LEU A 17 -6.77 6.47 3.92
N GLU A 18 -7.72 6.09 3.07
CA GLU A 18 -8.89 6.89 2.71
C GLU A 18 -10.16 6.25 3.30
N ASN A 19 -10.69 6.86 4.35
CA ASN A 19 -11.91 6.45 5.07
C ASN A 19 -12.92 7.59 5.25
N GLY A 20 -12.89 8.59 4.35
CA GLY A 20 -13.62 9.85 4.47
C GLY A 20 -12.68 11.01 4.80
N GLU A 21 -11.68 10.75 5.65
CA GLU A 21 -10.49 11.58 5.84
C GLU A 21 -9.25 10.85 5.28
N LYS A 22 -8.17 11.60 5.04
CA LYS A 22 -6.91 11.05 4.54
C LYS A 22 -5.88 11.00 5.65
N VAL A 23 -5.60 9.80 6.16
CA VAL A 23 -4.51 9.57 7.11
C VAL A 23 -3.29 9.10 6.33
N THR A 24 -2.18 9.83 6.43
CA THR A 24 -0.93 9.47 5.73
C THR A 24 0.20 9.25 6.71
N LYS A 25 0.93 8.15 6.53
CA LYS A 25 2.18 7.87 7.23
C LYS A 25 3.32 7.62 6.27
N GLU A 26 4.52 7.94 6.72
CA GLU A 26 5.76 7.68 5.99
C GLU A 26 6.82 7.02 6.89
N GLY A 27 7.70 6.24 6.28
CA GLY A 27 8.78 5.54 6.96
C GLY A 27 9.55 4.62 6.02
N SER A 28 10.44 3.79 6.55
CA SER A 28 11.25 2.84 5.76
C SER A 28 10.52 1.52 5.52
N ASP A 29 9.76 1.05 6.50
CA ASP A 29 9.23 -0.31 6.55
C ASP A 29 7.74 -0.35 6.22
N LEU A 30 7.44 -0.67 4.95
CA LEU A 30 6.08 -0.65 4.41
C LEU A 30 5.06 -1.42 5.27
N LEU A 31 5.38 -2.67 5.66
CA LEU A 31 4.43 -3.50 6.42
C LEU A 31 4.16 -2.96 7.82
N VAL A 32 5.18 -2.38 8.46
CA VAL A 32 5.03 -1.73 9.78
C VAL A 32 4.13 -0.51 9.66
N LEU A 33 4.31 0.30 8.61
CA LEU A 33 3.45 1.47 8.37
C LEU A 33 2.00 1.06 8.12
N ILE A 34 1.75 0.00 7.34
CA ILE A 34 0.39 -0.50 7.11
C ILE A 34 -0.24 -0.95 8.44
N ALA A 35 0.49 -1.72 9.25
CA ALA A 35 0.00 -2.18 10.55
C ALA A 35 -0.34 -1.00 11.47
N GLN A 36 0.55 -0.02 11.58
CA GLN A 36 0.32 1.19 12.39
C GLN A 36 -0.89 1.99 11.93
N VAL A 37 -1.03 2.23 10.62
CA VAL A 37 -2.17 2.98 10.08
C VAL A 37 -3.49 2.27 10.36
N LEU A 38 -3.52 0.94 10.29
CA LEU A 38 -4.71 0.17 10.62
C LEU A 38 -5.01 0.20 12.12
N GLU A 39 -3.99 -0.02 12.96
CA GLU A 39 -4.12 -0.02 14.42
C GLU A 39 -4.59 1.35 14.96
N GLU A 40 -4.02 2.45 14.49
CA GLU A 40 -4.38 3.82 14.90
C GLU A 40 -5.81 4.24 14.50
N ASN A 41 -6.41 3.52 13.54
CA ASN A 41 -7.78 3.76 13.11
C ASN A 41 -8.76 2.66 13.59
N ASP A 42 -8.31 1.77 14.47
CA ASP A 42 -9.08 0.61 14.96
C ASP A 42 -9.63 -0.28 13.83
N LEU A 43 -8.87 -0.40 12.73
CA LEU A 43 -9.23 -1.18 11.56
C LEU A 43 -8.47 -2.49 11.49
N LYS A 44 -9.09 -3.50 10.88
CA LYS A 44 -8.45 -4.73 10.47
C LYS A 44 -8.21 -4.71 8.96
N LEU A 45 -7.30 -5.57 8.51
CA LEU A 45 -7.06 -5.75 7.07
C LEU A 45 -8.37 -6.05 6.32
N ALA A 46 -9.25 -6.88 6.91
CA ALA A 46 -10.54 -7.29 6.33
C ALA A 46 -11.54 -6.13 6.14
N ASP A 47 -11.35 -4.99 6.80
CA ASP A 47 -12.21 -3.81 6.65
C ASP A 47 -11.82 -2.97 5.42
N LEU A 48 -10.69 -3.28 4.79
CA LEU A 48 -10.27 -2.65 3.55
C LEU A 48 -11.01 -3.25 2.34
N GLU A 49 -11.49 -2.37 1.46
CA GLU A 49 -12.17 -2.78 0.22
C GLU A 49 -11.19 -3.09 -0.89
N GLU A 50 -10.08 -2.34 -0.95
CA GLU A 50 -9.06 -2.41 -1.97
C GLU A 50 -7.75 -1.80 -1.48
N ILE A 51 -6.64 -2.42 -1.87
CA ILE A 51 -5.30 -1.89 -1.69
C ILE A 51 -4.76 -1.47 -3.06
N GLN A 52 -4.40 -0.19 -3.17
CA GLN A 52 -3.84 0.40 -4.37
C GLN A 52 -2.36 0.70 -4.15
N VAL A 53 -1.60 0.77 -5.24
CA VAL A 53 -0.19 1.12 -5.19
C VAL A 53 0.18 1.99 -6.37
N LYS A 54 1.07 2.97 -6.16
CA LYS A 54 1.70 3.69 -7.27
C LYS A 54 2.57 2.73 -8.06
N GLN A 55 2.14 2.44 -9.28
CA GLN A 55 2.83 1.50 -10.18
C GLN A 55 4.14 2.06 -10.75
N GLY A 56 4.41 3.36 -10.60
CA GLY A 56 5.56 4.04 -11.19
C GLY A 56 5.15 5.26 -12.00
N PRO A 57 6.12 6.00 -12.59
CA PRO A 57 7.57 5.76 -12.56
C PRO A 57 8.23 5.96 -11.18
N GLY A 58 9.47 5.51 -10.99
CA GLY A 58 10.20 5.62 -9.72
C GLY A 58 11.19 4.48 -9.44
N SER A 59 11.54 4.29 -8.16
CA SER A 59 12.47 3.27 -7.66
C SER A 59 12.07 1.87 -8.17
N TYR A 60 12.90 1.28 -9.04
CA TYR A 60 12.67 -0.05 -9.62
C TYR A 60 12.41 -1.11 -8.53
N THR A 61 13.24 -1.14 -7.50
CA THR A 61 13.07 -2.04 -6.36
C THR A 61 11.83 -1.69 -5.55
N GLY A 62 11.61 -0.40 -5.27
CA GLY A 62 10.48 0.07 -4.47
C GLY A 62 9.14 -0.28 -5.10
N ILE A 63 8.95 0.06 -6.37
CA ILE A 63 7.74 -0.25 -7.15
C ILE A 63 7.44 -1.75 -7.16
N ARG A 64 8.47 -2.60 -7.33
CA ARG A 64 8.31 -4.07 -7.29
C ARG A 64 7.85 -4.54 -5.91
N ILE A 65 8.46 -4.03 -4.84
CA ILE A 65 8.08 -4.36 -3.46
C ILE A 65 6.64 -3.91 -3.19
N GLY A 66 6.30 -2.65 -3.48
CA GLY A 66 4.96 -2.12 -3.27
C GLY A 66 3.91 -2.90 -4.05
N THR A 67 4.19 -3.24 -5.32
CA THR A 67 3.27 -4.01 -6.15
C THR A 67 3.07 -5.44 -5.64
N ALA A 68 4.15 -6.11 -5.22
CA ALA A 68 4.06 -7.45 -4.64
C ALA A 68 3.24 -7.45 -3.34
N VAL A 69 3.48 -6.49 -2.44
CA VAL A 69 2.74 -6.36 -1.18
C VAL A 69 1.26 -6.06 -1.45
N ALA A 70 0.96 -5.10 -2.33
CA ALA A 70 -0.42 -4.76 -2.67
C ALA A 70 -1.18 -5.96 -3.25
N ASN A 71 -0.57 -6.71 -4.16
CA ASN A 71 -1.17 -7.92 -4.75
C ASN A 71 -1.39 -9.01 -3.70
N ALA A 72 -0.40 -9.28 -2.84
CA ALA A 72 -0.53 -10.30 -1.79
C ALA A 72 -1.66 -9.96 -0.80
N LEU A 73 -1.76 -8.71 -0.38
CA LEU A 73 -2.81 -8.27 0.53
C LEU A 73 -4.19 -8.28 -0.15
N ASN A 74 -4.30 -7.79 -1.40
CA ASN A 74 -5.54 -7.88 -2.17
C ASN A 74 -6.01 -9.33 -2.35
N PHE A 75 -5.07 -10.25 -2.63
CA PHE A 75 -5.37 -11.67 -2.73
C PHE A 75 -5.93 -12.22 -1.41
N SER A 76 -5.35 -11.83 -0.26
CA SER A 76 -5.88 -12.18 1.06
C SER A 76 -7.28 -11.60 1.33
N LEU A 77 -7.68 -10.54 0.64
CA LEU A 77 -9.02 -9.94 0.71
C LEU A 77 -10.00 -10.57 -0.31
N GLY A 78 -9.60 -11.64 -0.99
CA GLY A 78 -10.40 -12.28 -2.03
C GLY A 78 -10.54 -11.46 -3.31
N LYS A 79 -9.64 -10.50 -3.55
CA LYS A 79 -9.64 -9.67 -4.75
C LYS A 79 -8.72 -10.29 -5.80
N GLU A 80 -9.27 -10.60 -6.97
CA GLU A 80 -8.53 -11.17 -8.10
C GLU A 80 -7.85 -10.10 -8.98
N LYS A 81 -7.62 -8.90 -8.44
CA LYS A 81 -7.02 -7.79 -9.18
C LYS A 81 -5.49 -7.89 -9.11
N VAL A 82 -4.88 -8.18 -10.26
CA VAL A 82 -3.42 -8.15 -10.42
C VAL A 82 -2.98 -6.75 -10.83
N ILE A 83 -2.16 -6.13 -9.99
CA ILE A 83 -1.48 -4.87 -10.26
C ILE A 83 -0.12 -5.18 -10.86
N LEU A 84 0.22 -4.54 -11.97
CA LEU A 84 1.53 -4.66 -12.60
C LEU A 84 2.37 -3.40 -12.36
N PRO A 85 3.68 -3.56 -12.10
CA PRO A 85 4.59 -2.43 -12.02
C PRO A 85 4.77 -1.79 -13.40
N LYS A 86 4.86 -0.46 -13.44
CA LYS A 86 5.19 0.32 -14.62
C LYS A 86 6.61 0.85 -14.48
N TYR A 87 7.49 0.28 -15.27
CA TYR A 87 8.87 0.74 -15.41
C TYR A 87 8.95 1.84 -16.48
N GLU A 88 9.96 2.69 -16.37
CA GLU A 88 10.41 3.54 -17.49
C GLU A 88 11.33 2.75 -18.42
#